data_AF-A0A7C2ZUJ9-F1
#
_entry.id   AF-A0A7C2ZUJ9-F1
#
_cell.length_a   1.000
_cell.length_b   1.000
_cell.length_c   1.000
_cell.angle_alpha   90.00
_cell.angle_beta   90.00
_cell.angle_gamma   90.00
#
_symmetry.space_group_name_H-M   'P 1'
#
loop_
_entity.id
_entity.type
_entity.pdbx_description
1 polymer ?
#
loop_
_entity_poly.entity_id
_entity_poly.type
_entity_poly.pdbx_seq_one_letter_code
_entity_poly.pdbx_strand_id
1 'polypeptide(L)'
;MTGLTVMVRERIDAFRGAKVGLVTNSTGVDEKLRDNISILIEQGVKVELIFSPEHGLYQTGSPGESIGNSHEPRYGIPVISLYGPLRKPEIGMLSDLDLLIYDIQDVGARFFTYISTTFLCMESAAEAGIPFILLDRPNPITGTIIEGPILEQRLISFVGMHHVPIRYGLTPGELAKLYR
;
A
#
# COMPACT_ATOMS: atom_id res chain seq x y z
N MET A 1 -8.80 2.76 15.77
CA MET A 1 -7.50 3.41 15.50
C MET A 1 -6.91 2.75 14.27
N THR A 2 -6.36 3.51 13.32
CA THR A 2 -5.73 2.94 12.11
C THR A 2 -4.32 2.44 12.43
N GLY A 3 -3.75 1.63 11.54
CA GLY A 3 -2.36 1.19 11.66
C GLY A 3 -1.37 2.35 11.76
N LEU A 4 -1.60 3.44 11.03
CA LEU A 4 -0.80 4.67 11.11
C LEU A 4 -0.85 5.28 12.52
N THR A 5 -2.03 5.44 13.10
CA THR A 5 -2.18 5.98 14.45
C THR A 5 -1.46 5.10 15.48
N VAL A 6 -1.58 3.77 15.37
CA VAL A 6 -0.91 2.81 16.27
C VAL A 6 0.61 2.89 16.13
N MET A 7 1.13 2.89 14.89
CA MET A 7 2.56 3.02 14.63
C MET A 7 3.13 4.29 15.26
N VAL A 8 2.52 5.43 15.00
CA VAL A 8 2.99 6.74 15.50
C VAL A 8 2.93 6.82 17.03
N ARG A 9 1.84 6.33 17.64
CA ARG A 9 1.65 6.46 19.10
C ARG A 9 2.45 5.46 19.91
N GLU A 10 2.66 4.26 19.39
CA GLU A 10 3.13 3.15 20.22
C GLU A 10 4.41 2.47 19.73
N ARG A 11 4.86 2.72 18.50
CA ARG A 11 5.97 1.97 17.88
C ARG A 11 6.97 2.85 17.12
N ILE A 12 6.78 4.17 17.10
CA ILE A 12 7.52 5.07 16.21
C ILE A 12 9.04 5.05 16.46
N ASP A 13 9.46 4.82 17.70
CA ASP A 13 10.87 4.72 18.08
C ASP A 13 11.62 3.63 17.31
N ALA A 14 10.94 2.54 16.93
CA ALA A 14 11.54 1.46 16.15
C ALA A 14 11.83 1.85 14.68
N PHE A 15 11.27 2.96 14.21
CA PHE A 15 11.36 3.41 12.81
C PHE A 15 12.14 4.72 12.64
N ARG A 16 12.53 5.36 13.74
CA ARG A 16 13.31 6.60 13.69
C ARG A 16 14.66 6.37 13.01
N GLY A 17 14.96 7.21 12.02
CA GLY A 17 16.19 7.14 11.22
C GLY A 17 16.18 6.07 10.12
N ALA A 18 15.18 5.18 10.08
CA ALA A 18 15.06 4.15 9.06
C ALA A 18 14.70 4.77 7.70
N LYS A 19 15.34 4.26 6.64
CA LYS A 19 15.05 4.56 5.24
C LYS A 19 13.86 3.75 4.77
N VAL A 20 12.78 4.42 4.44
CA VAL A 20 11.48 3.80 4.16
C VAL A 20 11.09 4.04 2.72
N GLY A 21 10.69 2.96 2.04
CA GLY A 21 9.82 3.03 0.88
C GLY A 21 8.38 3.09 1.35
N LEU A 22 7.59 4.03 0.83
CA LEU A 22 6.21 4.22 1.24
C LEU A 22 5.25 3.98 0.06
N VAL A 23 4.45 2.93 0.15
CA VAL A 23 3.33 2.66 -0.75
C VAL A 23 2.10 3.39 -0.21
N THR A 24 1.70 4.49 -0.84
CA THR A 24 0.63 5.37 -0.34
C THR A 24 -0.13 6.07 -1.48
N ASN A 25 -1.26 6.67 -1.13
CA ASN A 25 -2.00 7.63 -1.95
C ASN A 25 -2.73 8.63 -1.02
N SER A 26 -3.63 9.45 -1.57
CA SER A 26 -4.36 10.47 -0.78
C SER A 26 -5.20 9.93 0.39
N THR A 27 -5.44 8.61 0.48
CA THR A 27 -6.13 7.99 1.62
C THR A 27 -5.24 7.73 2.83
N GLY A 28 -3.91 7.82 2.65
CA GLY A 28 -2.89 7.62 3.67
C GLY A 28 -2.84 8.79 4.65
N VAL A 29 -3.87 8.91 5.50
CA VAL A 29 -4.00 10.00 6.48
C VAL A 29 -4.30 9.50 7.89
N ASP A 30 -4.01 10.35 8.89
CA ASP A 30 -4.39 10.16 10.30
C ASP A 30 -5.83 10.62 10.60
N GLU A 31 -6.27 10.52 11.86
CA GLU A 31 -7.60 10.96 12.29
C GLU A 31 -7.86 12.47 12.14
N LYS A 32 -6.82 13.27 11.88
CA LYS A 32 -6.87 14.71 11.63
C LYS A 32 -6.69 15.05 10.15
N LEU A 33 -6.72 14.05 9.27
CA LEU A 33 -6.50 14.18 7.83
C LEU A 33 -5.10 14.72 7.46
N ARG A 34 -4.10 14.55 8.34
CA ARG A 34 -2.70 14.80 7.97
C ARG A 34 -2.16 13.60 7.23
N ASP A 35 -1.43 13.84 6.13
CA ASP A 35 -0.88 12.77 5.31
C ASP A 35 0.27 12.03 5.99
N ASN A 36 0.38 10.75 5.70
CA ASN A 36 1.37 9.85 6.28
C ASN A 36 2.81 10.23 5.90
N ILE A 37 3.04 10.87 4.74
CA ILE A 37 4.36 11.34 4.32
C ILE A 37 4.85 12.39 5.33
N SER A 38 4.08 13.46 5.54
CA SER A 38 4.44 14.52 6.50
C SER A 38 4.57 13.98 7.92
N ILE A 39 3.65 13.12 8.36
CA ILE A 39 3.69 12.54 9.71
C ILE A 39 4.97 11.73 9.93
N LEU A 40 5.32 10.83 9.00
CA LEU A 40 6.50 9.97 9.15
C LEU A 40 7.79 10.81 9.20
N ILE A 41 7.91 11.82 8.33
CA ILE A 41 9.06 12.74 8.32
C ILE A 41 9.15 13.54 9.62
N GLU A 42 8.03 14.12 10.10
CA GLU A 42 7.97 14.83 11.39
C GLU A 42 8.42 13.95 12.57
N GLN A 43 8.15 12.64 12.50
CA GLN A 43 8.54 11.69 13.52
C GLN A 43 9.99 11.18 13.40
N GLY A 44 10.73 11.63 12.39
CA GLY A 44 12.14 11.27 12.17
C GLY A 44 12.35 10.02 11.32
N VAL A 45 11.34 9.53 10.61
CA VAL A 45 11.49 8.48 9.60
C VAL A 45 11.99 9.11 8.28
N LYS A 46 12.91 8.44 7.58
CA LYS A 46 13.43 8.93 6.30
C LYS A 46 12.63 8.30 5.17
N VAL A 47 11.63 9.00 4.66
CA VAL A 47 10.87 8.56 3.48
C VAL A 47 11.69 8.86 2.23
N GLU A 48 12.37 7.85 1.68
CA GLU A 48 13.33 8.02 0.58
C GLU A 48 12.69 7.80 -0.80
N LEU A 49 11.62 7.00 -0.85
CA LEU A 49 10.95 6.63 -2.10
C LEU A 49 9.46 6.42 -1.85
N ILE A 50 8.62 6.97 -2.74
CA ILE A 50 7.17 6.77 -2.69
C ILE A 50 6.75 5.90 -3.87
N PHE A 51 5.90 4.91 -3.60
CA PHE A 51 5.24 4.11 -4.61
C PHE A 51 3.75 4.45 -4.63
N SER A 52 3.25 4.91 -5.77
CA SER A 52 1.83 5.25 -5.92
C SER A 52 1.12 4.21 -6.79
N PRO A 53 -0.06 3.70 -6.39
CA PRO A 53 -0.82 2.71 -7.17
C PRO A 53 -1.63 3.38 -8.29
N GLU A 54 -2.68 2.69 -8.76
CA GLU A 54 -3.70 3.25 -9.66
C GLU A 54 -4.24 4.60 -9.16
N HIS A 55 -4.42 5.55 -10.08
CA HIS A 55 -4.75 6.96 -9.85
C HIS A 55 -3.63 7.85 -9.27
N GLY A 56 -2.44 7.30 -9.01
CA GLY A 56 -1.28 8.05 -8.54
C GLY A 56 -1.41 8.60 -7.11
N LEU A 57 -0.40 9.35 -6.68
CA LEU A 57 -0.25 9.77 -5.28
C LEU A 57 -1.43 10.63 -4.78
N TYR A 58 -1.83 11.65 -5.56
CA TYR A 58 -2.90 12.59 -5.18
C TYR A 58 -4.25 12.31 -5.85
N GLN A 59 -4.42 11.14 -6.48
CA GLN A 59 -5.69 10.74 -7.12
C GLN A 59 -6.22 11.74 -8.16
N THR A 60 -5.32 12.42 -8.87
CA THR A 60 -5.68 13.38 -9.91
C THR A 60 -5.94 12.74 -11.28
N GLY A 61 -5.68 11.44 -11.42
CA GLY A 61 -5.80 10.70 -12.68
C GLY A 61 -7.20 10.14 -12.91
N SER A 62 -7.66 10.16 -14.16
CA SER A 62 -8.94 9.54 -14.55
C SER A 62 -8.90 8.01 -14.36
N PRO A 63 -10.03 7.33 -14.15
CA PRO A 63 -10.06 5.87 -14.13
C PRO A 63 -9.45 5.25 -15.39
N GLY A 64 -8.49 4.34 -15.22
CA GLY A 64 -7.74 3.71 -16.30
C GLY A 64 -6.56 4.53 -16.86
N GLU A 65 -6.36 5.77 -16.40
CA GLU A 65 -5.23 6.61 -16.81
C GLU A 65 -3.97 6.27 -16.01
N SER A 66 -2.84 6.14 -16.72
CA SER A 66 -1.54 5.93 -16.07
C SER A 66 -0.91 7.27 -15.74
N ILE A 67 -0.73 7.55 -14.45
CA ILE A 67 0.15 8.64 -14.00
C ILE A 67 1.57 8.10 -13.95
N GLY A 68 2.51 8.81 -14.57
CA GLY A 68 3.92 8.43 -14.61
C GLY A 68 4.68 8.77 -13.33
N ASN A 69 5.97 8.46 -13.34
CA ASN A 69 6.88 8.82 -12.25
C ASN A 69 6.94 10.35 -12.07
N SER A 70 7.08 10.79 -10.83
CA SER A 70 7.11 12.23 -10.48
C SER A 70 7.92 12.45 -9.20
N HIS A 71 7.76 13.61 -8.57
CA HIS A 71 8.30 13.91 -7.25
C HIS A 71 7.20 14.50 -6.37
N GLU A 72 7.22 14.16 -5.08
CA GLU A 72 6.38 14.79 -4.07
C GLU A 72 6.83 16.26 -3.91
N PRO A 73 5.93 17.26 -4.07
CA PRO A 73 6.30 18.66 -4.21
C PRO A 73 6.80 19.34 -2.94
N ARG A 74 6.49 18.83 -1.74
CA ARG A 74 6.89 19.45 -0.46
C ARG A 74 8.30 19.05 -0.06
N TYR A 75 8.67 17.80 -0.31
CA TYR A 75 9.94 17.21 0.16
C TYR A 75 10.87 16.81 -0.98
N GLY A 76 10.42 16.83 -2.23
CA GLY A 76 11.20 16.42 -3.39
C GLY A 76 11.44 14.91 -3.46
N ILE A 77 10.64 14.11 -2.77
CA ILE A 77 10.81 12.65 -2.69
C ILE A 77 10.40 12.04 -4.04
N PRO A 78 11.21 11.18 -4.67
CA PRO A 78 10.84 10.51 -5.90
C PRO A 78 9.57 9.66 -5.73
N VAL A 79 8.69 9.72 -6.72
CA VAL A 79 7.42 8.97 -6.78
C VAL A 79 7.46 8.04 -7.98
N ILE A 80 7.36 6.74 -7.73
CA ILE A 80 7.30 5.69 -8.74
C ILE A 80 5.86 5.21 -8.90
N SER A 81 5.39 5.13 -10.14
CA SER A 81 4.06 4.60 -10.44
C SER A 81 4.09 3.07 -10.48
N LEU A 82 3.20 2.44 -9.70
CA LEU A 82 2.94 1.00 -9.72
C LEU A 82 1.65 0.69 -10.51
N TYR A 83 1.38 1.47 -11.56
CA TYR A 83 0.29 1.22 -12.49
C TYR A 83 0.77 1.21 -13.95
N GLY A 84 0.08 0.46 -14.81
CA GLY A 84 0.46 0.28 -16.20
C GLY A 84 1.57 -0.77 -16.38
N PRO A 85 2.72 -0.44 -17.01
CA PRO A 85 3.78 -1.40 -17.32
C PRO A 85 4.52 -1.92 -16.10
N LEU A 86 4.54 -1.13 -15.02
CA LEU A 86 5.16 -1.49 -13.75
C LEU A 86 4.05 -1.59 -12.68
N ARG A 87 3.88 -2.76 -12.07
CA ARG A 87 2.85 -3.00 -11.03
C ARG A 87 3.43 -3.49 -9.70
N LYS A 88 4.71 -3.86 -9.71
CA LYS A 88 5.48 -4.41 -8.60
C LYS A 88 6.75 -3.57 -8.49
N PRO A 89 7.17 -3.13 -7.28
CA PRO A 89 8.47 -2.49 -7.11
C PRO A 89 9.57 -3.42 -7.64
N GLU A 90 10.51 -2.87 -8.40
CA GLU A 90 11.69 -3.66 -8.79
C GLU A 90 12.63 -3.80 -7.59
N ILE A 91 13.30 -4.95 -7.47
CA ILE A 91 14.20 -5.24 -6.34
C ILE A 91 15.29 -4.16 -6.19
N GLY A 92 15.81 -3.64 -7.31
CA GLY A 92 16.82 -2.57 -7.31
C GLY A 92 16.29 -1.23 -6.74
N MET A 93 14.98 -1.01 -6.73
CA MET A 93 14.38 0.17 -6.07
C MET A 93 14.33 0.01 -4.56
N LEU A 94 14.46 -1.22 -4.05
CA LEU A 94 14.36 -1.55 -2.62
C LEU A 94 15.73 -1.71 -1.95
N SER A 95 16.82 -1.77 -2.71
CA SER A 95 18.15 -2.15 -2.19
C SER A 95 18.75 -1.18 -1.16
N ASP A 96 18.37 0.09 -1.21
CA ASP A 96 18.87 1.13 -0.28
C ASP A 96 17.88 1.43 0.86
N LEU A 97 16.77 0.69 0.94
CA LEU A 97 15.72 0.88 1.93
C LEU A 97 15.86 -0.13 3.07
N ASP A 98 15.53 0.30 4.28
CA ASP A 98 15.51 -0.55 5.47
C ASP A 98 14.19 -1.33 5.58
N LEU A 99 13.09 -0.78 5.04
CA LEU A 99 11.77 -1.43 5.00
C LEU A 99 10.82 -0.80 3.98
N LEU A 100 9.80 -1.56 3.59
CA LEU A 100 8.68 -1.10 2.77
C LEU A 100 7.42 -1.00 3.63
N ILE A 101 6.81 0.19 3.69
CA ILE A 101 5.55 0.44 4.39
C ILE A 101 4.42 0.58 3.37
N TYR A 102 3.27 -0.06 3.62
CA TYR A 102 2.04 0.10 2.86
C TYR A 102 0.96 0.75 3.72
N ASP A 103 0.35 1.83 3.24
CA ASP A 103 -0.74 2.52 3.94
C ASP A 103 -1.74 3.14 2.96
N ILE A 104 -2.71 2.34 2.53
CA ILE A 104 -3.76 2.73 1.58
C ILE A 104 -5.10 2.12 2.02
N GLN A 105 -6.16 2.92 1.95
CA GLN A 105 -7.52 2.47 2.21
C GLN A 105 -8.05 1.68 1.01
N ASP A 106 -8.29 0.38 1.20
CA ASP A 106 -9.02 -0.47 0.25
C ASP A 106 -10.55 -0.35 0.44
N VAL A 107 -11.32 -0.96 -0.45
CA VAL A 107 -12.80 -0.91 -0.43
C VAL A 107 -13.46 -2.25 -0.06
N GLY A 108 -12.69 -3.33 0.11
CA GLY A 108 -13.23 -4.65 0.47
C GLY A 108 -13.70 -5.49 -0.71
N ALA A 109 -13.38 -5.08 -1.95
CA ALA A 109 -13.78 -5.74 -3.18
C ALA A 109 -12.55 -6.22 -3.98
N ARG A 110 -12.58 -7.47 -4.45
CA ARG A 110 -11.44 -8.16 -5.10
C ARG A 110 -10.89 -7.43 -6.34
N PHE A 111 -11.74 -6.73 -7.07
CA PHE A 111 -11.38 -6.03 -8.30
C PHE A 111 -10.86 -4.61 -8.07
N PHE A 112 -10.81 -4.14 -6.82
CA PHE A 112 -10.14 -2.91 -6.47
C PHE A 112 -8.64 -3.19 -6.32
N THR A 113 -7.84 -2.62 -7.20
CA THR A 113 -6.48 -3.12 -7.48
C THR A 113 -5.45 -2.81 -6.38
N TYR A 114 -5.80 -2.00 -5.37
CA TYR A 114 -4.91 -1.67 -4.26
C TYR A 114 -4.50 -2.91 -3.46
N ILE A 115 -5.40 -3.88 -3.30
CA ILE A 115 -5.07 -5.16 -2.66
C ILE A 115 -4.10 -5.99 -3.50
N SER A 116 -4.21 -5.95 -4.83
CA SER A 116 -3.26 -6.57 -5.74
C SER A 116 -1.88 -5.92 -5.63
N THR A 117 -1.82 -4.58 -5.51
CA THR A 117 -0.59 -3.86 -5.21
C THR A 117 0.02 -4.31 -3.88
N THR A 118 -0.79 -4.54 -2.83
CA THR A 118 -0.28 -5.08 -1.56
C THR A 118 0.50 -6.38 -1.75
N PHE A 119 -0.08 -7.36 -2.46
CA PHE A 119 0.57 -8.66 -2.68
C PHE A 119 1.85 -8.56 -3.50
N LEU A 120 1.87 -7.75 -4.55
CA LEU A 120 3.07 -7.52 -5.35
C LEU A 120 4.17 -6.82 -4.53
N CYS A 121 3.81 -5.85 -3.69
CA CYS A 121 4.76 -5.21 -2.78
C CYS A 121 5.29 -6.17 -1.71
N MET A 122 4.45 -7.06 -1.16
CA MET A 122 4.88 -8.12 -0.24
C MET A 122 5.88 -9.05 -0.91
N GLU A 123 5.59 -9.51 -2.13
CA GLU A 123 6.47 -10.37 -2.91
C GLU A 123 7.82 -9.69 -3.19
N SER A 124 7.80 -8.43 -3.63
CA SER A 124 9.02 -7.66 -3.90
C SER A 124 9.87 -7.43 -2.65
N ALA A 125 9.24 -7.10 -1.52
CA ALA A 125 9.95 -6.93 -0.25
C ALA A 125 10.59 -8.24 0.23
N ALA A 126 9.89 -9.38 0.06
CA ALA A 126 10.44 -10.69 0.38
C ALA A 126 11.63 -11.06 -0.53
N GLU A 127 11.53 -10.80 -1.84
CA GLU A 127 12.63 -11.01 -2.79
C GLU A 127 13.84 -10.11 -2.50
N ALA A 128 13.61 -8.87 -2.08
CA ALA A 128 14.65 -7.92 -1.67
C ALA A 128 15.23 -8.21 -0.27
N GLY A 129 14.59 -9.07 0.51
CA GLY A 129 15.02 -9.40 1.87
C GLY A 129 14.80 -8.27 2.89
N ILE A 130 13.88 -7.34 2.62
CA ILE A 130 13.55 -6.24 3.53
C ILE A 130 12.19 -6.48 4.22
N PRO A 131 12.00 -6.03 5.47
CA PRO A 131 10.70 -6.08 6.12
C PRO A 131 9.61 -5.34 5.33
N PHE A 132 8.42 -5.96 5.26
CA PHE A 132 7.20 -5.32 4.78
C PHE A 132 6.26 -5.03 5.95
N ILE A 133 5.76 -3.80 6.05
CA ILE A 133 4.83 -3.37 7.10
C ILE A 133 3.56 -2.83 6.46
N LEU A 134 2.44 -3.48 6.76
CA LEU A 134 1.12 -3.02 6.36
C LEU A 134 0.47 -2.28 7.53
N LEU A 135 0.19 -0.98 7.35
CA LEU A 135 -0.56 -0.17 8.30
C LEU A 135 -2.05 -0.41 8.08
N ASP A 136 -2.61 -1.33 8.87
CA ASP A 136 -3.95 -1.86 8.60
C ASP A 136 -5.05 -0.80 8.63
N ARG A 137 -6.04 -0.96 7.77
CA ARG A 137 -7.19 -0.05 7.61
C ARG A 137 -8.51 -0.83 7.61
N PRO A 138 -9.60 -0.22 8.10
CA PRO A 138 -10.89 -0.90 8.14
C PRO A 138 -11.36 -1.33 6.75
N ASN A 139 -12.04 -2.47 6.66
CA ASN A 139 -12.84 -2.79 5.48
C ASN A 139 -14.14 -1.94 5.52
N PRO A 140 -14.35 -1.00 4.58
CA PRO A 140 -15.46 -0.06 4.66
C PRO A 140 -16.83 -0.71 4.43
N ILE A 141 -16.86 -1.90 3.83
CA ILE A 141 -18.07 -2.69 3.62
C ILE A 141 -18.18 -3.85 4.62
N THR A 142 -17.73 -3.69 5.86
CA THR A 142 -17.78 -4.67 6.97
C THR A 142 -17.00 -5.98 6.76
N GLY A 143 -16.51 -6.55 7.86
CA GLY A 143 -15.84 -7.86 7.90
C GLY A 143 -16.78 -9.04 8.22
N THR A 144 -18.11 -8.83 8.14
CA THR A 144 -19.11 -9.84 8.55
C THR A 144 -19.84 -10.50 7.40
N ILE A 145 -19.64 -10.01 6.18
CA ILE A 145 -20.36 -10.45 4.99
C ILE A 145 -19.34 -10.84 3.92
N ILE A 146 -19.53 -12.04 3.37
CA ILE A 146 -18.72 -12.61 2.29
C ILE A 146 -19.66 -12.93 1.14
N GLU A 147 -19.38 -12.40 -0.05
CA GLU A 147 -20.31 -12.47 -1.20
C GLU A 147 -19.60 -12.68 -2.53
N GLY A 148 -20.29 -13.35 -3.44
CA GLY A 148 -19.85 -13.61 -4.81
C GLY A 148 -18.99 -14.87 -4.98
N PRO A 149 -18.75 -15.29 -6.23
CA PRO A 149 -17.96 -16.49 -6.52
C PRO A 149 -16.49 -16.30 -6.14
N ILE A 150 -15.89 -17.38 -5.64
CA ILE A 150 -14.43 -17.48 -5.50
C ILE A 150 -13.80 -17.39 -6.90
N LEU A 151 -12.69 -16.67 -7.00
CA LEU A 151 -11.98 -16.51 -8.26
C LEU A 151 -11.45 -17.86 -8.78
N GLU A 152 -11.77 -18.20 -10.01
CA GLU A 152 -11.19 -19.38 -10.67
C GLU A 152 -9.73 -19.13 -11.07
N GLN A 153 -8.87 -20.14 -10.97
CA GLN A 153 -7.43 -20.07 -11.32
C GLN A 153 -7.18 -19.46 -12.71
N ARG A 154 -8.00 -19.82 -13.70
CA ARG A 154 -7.87 -19.35 -15.09
C ARG A 154 -8.22 -17.87 -15.30
N LEU A 155 -8.82 -17.23 -14.29
CA LEU A 155 -9.25 -15.83 -14.31
C LEU A 155 -8.34 -14.92 -13.45
N ILE A 156 -7.28 -15.48 -12.87
CA ILE A 156 -6.31 -14.71 -12.08
C ILE A 156 -5.65 -13.64 -12.95
N SER A 157 -5.67 -12.40 -12.44
CA SER A 157 -5.12 -11.22 -13.11
C SER A 157 -4.87 -10.11 -12.08
N PHE A 158 -4.45 -8.92 -12.54
CA PHE A 158 -4.24 -7.79 -11.63
C PHE A 158 -5.53 -7.27 -10.95
N VAL A 159 -6.71 -7.55 -11.51
CA VAL A 159 -8.01 -7.25 -10.90
C VAL A 159 -8.55 -8.41 -10.04
N GLY A 160 -7.67 -9.36 -9.68
CA GLY A 160 -7.98 -10.49 -8.83
C GLY A 160 -6.82 -11.47 -8.78
N MET A 161 -5.95 -11.33 -7.78
CA MET A 161 -4.72 -12.13 -7.68
C MET A 161 -4.86 -13.43 -6.89
N HIS A 162 -5.84 -13.51 -5.98
CA HIS A 162 -6.01 -14.64 -5.08
C HIS A 162 -7.42 -15.23 -5.14
N HIS A 163 -7.52 -16.47 -4.65
CA HIS A 163 -8.75 -17.26 -4.55
C HIS A 163 -9.68 -16.75 -3.44
N VAL A 164 -10.15 -15.51 -3.61
CA VAL A 164 -11.08 -14.84 -2.69
C VAL A 164 -12.40 -14.54 -3.39
N PRO A 165 -13.53 -14.47 -2.65
CA PRO A 165 -14.81 -14.00 -3.18
C PRO A 165 -14.74 -12.54 -3.69
N ILE A 166 -15.79 -12.06 -4.34
CA ILE A 166 -15.85 -10.66 -4.80
C ILE A 166 -15.75 -9.72 -3.60
N ARG A 167 -16.55 -9.96 -2.56
CA ARG A 167 -16.45 -9.31 -1.26
C ARG A 167 -15.84 -10.30 -0.28
N TYR A 168 -14.61 -10.03 0.13
CA TYR A 168 -13.79 -11.01 0.85
C TYR A 168 -13.88 -10.89 2.38
N GLY A 169 -14.49 -9.82 2.91
CA GLY A 169 -14.85 -9.70 4.33
C GLY A 169 -13.67 -9.60 5.31
N LEU A 170 -12.49 -9.19 4.85
CA LEU A 170 -11.27 -9.06 5.67
C LEU A 170 -10.71 -7.64 5.55
N THR A 171 -9.90 -7.20 6.51
CA THR A 171 -9.03 -6.04 6.31
C THR A 171 -7.87 -6.39 5.36
N PRO A 172 -7.19 -5.40 4.76
CA PRO A 172 -5.98 -5.66 3.99
C PRO A 172 -4.91 -6.39 4.81
N GLY A 173 -4.76 -6.08 6.10
CA GLY A 173 -3.83 -6.76 7.00
C GLY A 173 -4.18 -8.23 7.27
N GLU A 174 -5.45 -8.53 7.50
CA GLU A 174 -5.94 -9.90 7.66
C GLU A 174 -5.73 -10.71 6.36
N LEU A 175 -6.01 -10.09 5.21
CA LEU A 175 -5.85 -10.74 3.92
C LEU A 175 -4.38 -10.99 3.57
N ALA A 176 -3.50 -10.01 3.82
CA ALA A 176 -2.05 -10.17 3.67
C ALA A 176 -1.53 -11.33 4.52
N LYS A 177 -2.01 -11.48 5.76
CA LYS A 177 -1.62 -12.58 6.65
C LYS A 177 -2.09 -13.94 6.16
N LEU A 178 -3.24 -14.01 5.48
CA LEU A 178 -3.77 -15.25 4.90
C LEU A 178 -2.92 -15.78 3.74
N TYR A 179 -2.28 -14.88 2.97
CA TYR A 179 -1.51 -15.20 1.77
C TYR A 179 0.00 -14.90 1.88
N ARG A 180 0.53 -14.88 3.12
CA ARG A 180 1.96 -14.70 3.39
C ARG A 180 2.80 -15.94 3.06
#